data_AF-A0A928BQ29-F1
#
_entry.id   AF-A0A928BQ29-F1
#
_cell.length_a   1.000
_cell.length_b   1.000
_cell.length_c   1.000
_cell.angle_alpha   90.00
_cell.angle_beta   90.00
_cell.angle_gamma   90.00
#
_symmetry.space_group_name_H-M   'P 1'
#
loop_
_entity.id
_entity.type
_entity.pdbx_description
1 polymer ?
#
loop_
_entity_poly.entity_id
_entity_poly.type
_entity_poly.pdbx_seq_one_letter_code
_entity_poly.pdbx_strand_id
1 'polypeptide(L)'
;MRLIGSMSLMRLGLMLAFCCLLPLATVTAQTDKNPKKAAQKVVKEPVMQRVGMFGFAVSFKDSVVCLTEIQTLDSAYIEPAHGFLHDRSLYSLQLQMYLESKGYKNAICTVLFDKKPHKLNRAMRKIRKKFEHDASFRIKEVPVSEFRFKAEEYRPVILEEETTEAAETTKAAETTKAAETTETPVTPATP
;
A
#
# COMPACT_ATOMS: atom_id res chain seq x y z
N MET A 1 30.81 5.89 70.18
CA MET A 1 29.64 4.99 70.30
C MET A 1 29.44 4.36 68.92
N ARG A 2 29.88 3.11 68.65
CA ARG A 2 29.16 1.82 68.86
C ARG A 2 27.76 1.87 68.18
N LEU A 3 27.33 1.05 67.21
CA LEU A 3 27.50 -0.35 66.75
C LEU A 3 26.97 -0.38 65.27
N ILE A 4 27.51 -1.07 64.24
CA ILE A 4 27.61 -2.51 63.90
C ILE A 4 26.29 -3.32 63.96
N GLY A 5 25.89 -3.88 62.81
CA GLY A 5 24.99 -5.05 62.64
C GLY A 5 23.97 -4.88 61.50
N SER A 6 23.71 -5.81 60.58
CA SER A 6 24.23 -7.16 60.25
C SER A 6 24.01 -7.36 58.73
N MET A 7 24.96 -7.87 57.94
CA MET A 7 25.19 -9.28 57.58
C MET A 7 23.94 -10.17 57.37
N SER A 8 23.70 -10.50 56.10
CA SER A 8 23.18 -11.77 55.57
C SER A 8 23.47 -11.70 54.05
N LEU A 9 24.46 -12.35 53.43
CA LEU A 9 25.11 -13.65 53.59
C LEU A 9 24.12 -14.83 53.55
N MET A 10 23.80 -15.25 52.33
CA MET A 10 23.73 -16.64 51.84
C MET A 10 22.68 -16.76 50.74
N ARG A 11 23.15 -16.93 49.50
CA ARG A 11 22.62 -17.89 48.50
C ARG A 11 23.60 -17.95 47.32
N LEU A 12 24.85 -18.27 47.66
CA LEU A 12 25.81 -18.88 46.74
C LEU A 12 25.55 -20.39 46.84
N GLY A 13 24.94 -20.98 45.81
CA GLY A 13 24.54 -22.38 45.84
C GLY A 13 24.20 -22.91 44.45
N LEU A 14 25.21 -23.52 43.83
CA LEU A 14 25.09 -24.71 42.98
C LEU A 14 24.45 -24.52 41.59
N MET A 15 25.23 -23.95 40.65
CA MET A 15 25.00 -24.01 39.20
C MET A 15 26.20 -24.68 38.51
N LEU A 16 26.52 -25.92 38.87
CA LEU A 16 27.45 -26.76 38.13
C LEU A 16 27.07 -28.25 38.27
N ALA A 17 27.13 -28.94 37.13
CA ALA A 17 26.98 -30.39 36.92
C ALA A 17 25.56 -30.94 36.77
N PHE A 18 24.95 -30.67 35.60
CA PHE A 18 24.15 -31.68 34.89
C PHE A 18 24.17 -31.38 33.38
N CYS A 19 25.39 -31.31 32.83
CA CYS A 19 25.63 -31.29 31.39
C CYS A 19 26.26 -32.64 31.03
N CYS A 20 25.59 -33.36 30.13
CA CYS A 20 26.10 -34.49 29.35
C CYS A 20 26.35 -35.83 30.07
N LEU A 21 25.29 -36.63 30.21
CA LEU A 21 25.36 -38.05 29.89
C LEU A 21 24.18 -38.42 28.95
N LEU A 22 24.55 -38.95 27.79
CA LEU A 22 23.76 -39.17 26.56
C LEU A 22 22.65 -40.24 26.73
N PRO A 23 21.69 -40.32 25.79
CA PRO A 23 21.92 -41.32 24.73
C PRO A 23 21.61 -40.83 23.31
N LEU A 24 22.43 -41.38 22.40
CA LEU A 24 22.24 -41.54 20.96
C LEU A 24 20.78 -41.96 20.65
N ALA A 25 20.01 -41.07 20.05
CA ALA A 25 18.77 -41.42 19.38
C ALA A 25 19.00 -41.30 17.87
N THR A 26 18.86 -42.44 17.22
CA THR A 26 18.94 -42.67 15.80
C THR A 26 18.03 -41.74 15.00
N VAL A 27 18.58 -41.14 13.94
CA VAL A 27 17.81 -40.50 12.87
C VAL A 27 16.90 -41.57 12.26
N THR A 28 15.63 -41.54 12.61
CA THR A 28 14.57 -42.13 11.79
C THR A 28 14.06 -41.03 10.88
N ALA A 29 14.34 -41.19 9.59
CA ALA A 29 13.72 -40.41 8.54
C ALA A 29 12.20 -40.62 8.59
N GLN A 30 11.49 -39.67 9.19
CA GLN A 30 10.04 -39.56 9.03
C GLN A 30 9.78 -38.84 7.72
N THR A 31 9.23 -39.59 6.78
CA THR A 31 8.65 -39.08 5.54
C THR A 31 7.43 -38.23 5.92
N ASP A 32 7.62 -36.90 5.99
CA ASP A 32 6.51 -35.96 6.13
C ASP A 32 5.72 -35.92 4.81
N LYS A 33 4.78 -36.85 4.69
CA LYS A 33 3.66 -36.76 3.75
C LYS A 33 2.61 -35.83 4.36
N ASN A 34 2.81 -34.52 4.27
CA ASN A 34 1.68 -33.60 4.30
C ASN A 34 1.91 -32.40 3.37
N PRO A 35 1.45 -32.48 2.11
CA PRO A 35 1.63 -31.40 1.17
C PRO A 35 0.79 -30.20 1.61
N LYS A 36 1.48 -29.06 1.79
CA LYS A 36 1.01 -27.73 1.42
C LYS A 36 -0.51 -27.56 1.47
N LYS A 37 -1.02 -27.11 2.62
CA LYS A 37 -2.28 -26.38 2.67
C LYS A 37 -2.08 -25.04 1.95
N ALA A 38 -2.04 -25.10 0.62
CA ALA A 38 -2.43 -23.98 -0.22
C ALA A 38 -3.92 -23.76 0.09
N ALA A 39 -4.18 -23.05 1.18
CA ALA A 39 -5.48 -22.51 1.47
C ALA A 39 -5.79 -21.58 0.30
N GLN A 40 -6.56 -22.08 -0.66
CA GLN A 40 -7.34 -21.28 -1.58
C GLN A 40 -7.96 -20.16 -0.74
N LYS A 41 -7.40 -18.94 -0.86
CA LYS A 41 -7.93 -17.78 -0.17
C LYS A 41 -9.31 -17.59 -0.76
N VAL A 42 -10.34 -18.05 -0.05
CA VAL A 42 -11.73 -17.74 -0.37
C VAL A 42 -11.81 -16.22 -0.27
N VAL A 43 -11.71 -15.56 -1.43
CA VAL A 43 -11.86 -14.11 -1.53
C VAL A 43 -13.31 -13.86 -1.16
N LYS A 44 -13.54 -13.45 0.08
CA LYS A 44 -14.88 -13.06 0.52
C LYS A 44 -15.28 -11.83 -0.27
N GLU A 45 -16.45 -11.89 -0.90
CA GLU A 45 -17.01 -10.77 -1.63
C GLU A 45 -17.07 -9.52 -0.74
N PRO A 46 -16.83 -8.33 -1.31
CA PRO A 46 -16.89 -7.12 -0.54
C PRO A 46 -18.30 -6.81 -0.09
N VAL A 47 -18.39 -6.30 1.14
CA VAL A 47 -19.68 -6.00 1.77
C VAL A 47 -19.94 -4.51 1.62
N MET A 48 -21.15 -4.18 1.15
CA MET A 48 -21.62 -2.80 1.10
C MET A 48 -21.84 -2.27 2.52
N GLN A 49 -21.22 -1.13 2.85
CA GLN A 49 -21.25 -0.54 4.19
C GLN A 49 -21.24 0.98 4.14
N ARG A 50 -21.85 1.58 5.16
CA ARG A 50 -21.74 3.02 5.44
C ARG A 50 -20.34 3.34 5.95
N VAL A 51 -19.66 4.27 5.29
CA VAL A 51 -18.32 4.75 5.68
C VAL A 51 -18.23 6.27 5.62
N GLY A 52 -17.43 6.86 6.50
CA GLY A 52 -17.01 8.25 6.37
C GLY A 52 -15.76 8.34 5.50
N MET A 53 -15.66 9.39 4.69
CA MET A 53 -14.52 9.63 3.80
C MET A 53 -14.22 11.12 3.66
N PHE A 54 -12.95 11.47 3.51
CA PHE A 54 -12.53 12.78 3.00
C PHE A 54 -11.37 12.62 2.01
N GLY A 55 -11.27 13.57 1.11
CA GLY A 55 -10.20 13.70 0.14
C GLY A 55 -9.08 14.61 0.64
N PHE A 56 -7.85 14.20 0.37
CA PHE A 56 -6.64 14.98 0.57
C PHE A 56 -5.91 15.07 -0.76
N ALA A 57 -5.54 16.28 -1.16
CA ALA A 57 -4.71 16.48 -2.35
C ALA A 57 -3.63 17.52 -2.11
N VAL A 58 -2.50 17.36 -2.81
CA VAL A 58 -1.37 18.30 -2.75
C VAL A 58 -1.00 18.70 -4.17
N SER A 59 -1.04 20.00 -4.45
CA SER A 59 -0.42 20.61 -5.63
C SER A 59 0.90 21.25 -5.21
N PHE A 60 2.01 20.68 -5.65
CA PHE A 60 3.34 21.27 -5.44
C PHE A 60 3.57 22.50 -6.31
N LYS A 61 2.95 22.56 -7.49
CA LYS A 61 3.07 23.69 -8.40
C LYS A 61 2.52 24.97 -7.79
N ASP A 62 1.35 24.88 -7.18
CA ASP A 62 0.65 26.03 -6.61
C ASP A 62 0.90 26.18 -5.10
N SER A 63 1.68 25.27 -4.52
CA SER A 63 1.89 25.16 -3.07
C SER A 63 0.57 25.14 -2.29
N VAL A 64 -0.39 24.33 -2.74
CA VAL A 64 -1.72 24.24 -2.14
C VAL A 64 -2.02 22.81 -1.70
N VAL A 65 -2.60 22.69 -0.52
CA VAL A 65 -3.18 21.45 0.01
C VAL A 65 -4.69 21.59 -0.03
N CYS A 66 -5.37 20.74 -0.79
CA CYS A 66 -6.83 20.69 -0.82
C CYS A 66 -7.34 19.62 0.15
N LEU A 67 -8.32 20.00 0.97
CA LEU A 67 -8.98 19.15 1.94
C LEU A 67 -10.48 19.20 1.70
N THR A 68 -11.10 18.07 1.37
CA THR A 68 -12.56 18.03 1.30
C THR A 68 -13.15 17.97 2.69
N GLU A 69 -14.38 18.44 2.83
CA GLU A 69 -15.19 18.15 4.01
C GLU A 69 -15.43 16.64 4.13
N ILE A 70 -15.67 16.18 5.36
CA ILE A 70 -15.96 14.76 5.63
C ILE A 70 -17.37 14.44 5.12
N GLN A 71 -17.46 13.41 4.28
CA GLN A 71 -18.70 12.94 3.67
C GLN A 71 -19.01 11.52 4.15
N THR A 72 -20.30 11.20 4.26
CA THR A 72 -20.74 9.84 4.55
C THR A 72 -21.22 9.21 3.25
N LEU A 73 -20.70 8.02 2.93
CA LEU A 73 -21.11 7.21 1.78
C LEU A 73 -21.80 5.95 2.28
N ASP A 74 -23.04 5.74 1.84
CA ASP A 74 -23.86 4.59 2.25
C ASP A 74 -23.53 3.31 1.47
N SER A 75 -23.08 3.46 0.22
CA SER A 75 -22.88 2.37 -0.74
C SER A 75 -21.39 2.13 -1.06
N ALA A 76 -20.54 2.10 -0.03
CA ALA A 76 -19.13 1.79 -0.22
C ALA A 76 -18.85 0.30 0.03
N TYR A 77 -18.06 -0.31 -0.85
CA TYR A 77 -17.69 -1.72 -0.76
C TYR A 77 -16.40 -1.88 0.07
N ILE A 78 -16.48 -2.66 1.15
CA ILE A 78 -15.35 -2.92 2.05
C ILE A 78 -14.95 -4.40 2.00
N GLU A 79 -13.66 -4.67 1.78
CA GLU A 79 -13.11 -6.02 1.85
C GLU A 79 -13.20 -6.56 3.29
N PRO A 80 -13.87 -7.70 3.54
CA PRO A 80 -14.09 -8.20 4.90
C PRO A 80 -12.81 -8.64 5.62
N ALA A 81 -11.80 -9.08 4.87
CA ALA A 81 -10.58 -9.65 5.43
C ALA A 81 -9.68 -8.60 6.10
N HIS A 82 -9.53 -7.44 5.45
CA HIS A 82 -8.58 -6.41 5.87
C HIS A 82 -9.23 -5.04 6.12
N GLY A 83 -10.51 -4.88 5.76
CA GLY A 83 -11.22 -3.61 5.90
C GLY A 83 -10.82 -2.56 4.86
N PHE A 84 -10.25 -2.98 3.72
CA PHE A 84 -9.89 -2.06 2.65
C PHE A 84 -11.12 -1.55 1.90
N LEU A 85 -11.07 -0.29 1.50
CA LEU A 85 -12.07 0.31 0.61
C LEU A 85 -11.78 -0.13 -0.82
N HIS A 86 -12.74 -0.81 -1.44
CA HIS A 86 -12.69 -1.11 -2.86
C HIS A 86 -12.70 0.18 -3.69
N ASP A 87 -12.03 0.12 -4.84
CA ASP A 87 -12.00 1.22 -5.81
C ASP A 87 -11.54 2.56 -5.24
N ARG A 88 -10.67 2.51 -4.23
CA ARG A 88 -10.03 3.70 -3.63
C ARG A 88 -9.37 4.59 -4.69
N SER A 89 -8.83 4.00 -5.75
CA SER A 89 -8.27 4.69 -6.91
C SER A 89 -9.33 5.52 -7.64
N LEU A 90 -10.54 5.00 -7.85
CA LEU A 90 -11.63 5.71 -8.53
C LEU A 90 -12.11 6.91 -7.70
N TYR A 91 -12.25 6.77 -6.39
CA TYR A 91 -12.58 7.92 -5.53
C TYR A 91 -11.47 9.00 -5.56
N SER A 92 -10.20 8.57 -5.63
CA SER A 92 -9.08 9.51 -5.75
C SER A 92 -9.08 10.21 -7.11
N LEU A 93 -9.46 9.50 -8.17
CA LEU A 93 -9.64 10.03 -9.52
C LEU A 93 -10.81 11.04 -9.59
N GLN A 94 -11.94 10.78 -8.94
CA GLN A 94 -13.05 11.73 -8.87
C GLN A 94 -12.59 13.09 -8.28
N LEU A 95 -11.81 13.05 -7.20
CA LEU A 95 -11.23 14.26 -6.61
C LEU A 95 -10.24 14.93 -7.56
N GLN A 96 -9.39 14.15 -8.22
CA GLN A 96 -8.43 14.67 -9.19
C GLN A 96 -9.13 15.40 -10.34
N MET A 97 -10.14 14.79 -10.96
CA MET A 97 -10.92 15.41 -12.03
C MET A 97 -11.59 16.71 -11.58
N TYR A 98 -12.13 16.75 -10.36
CA TYR A 98 -12.68 17.96 -9.77
C TYR A 98 -11.60 19.06 -9.65
N LEU A 99 -10.45 18.74 -9.08
CA LEU A 99 -9.37 19.71 -8.86
C LEU A 99 -8.76 20.20 -10.18
N GLU A 100 -8.62 19.33 -11.17
CA GLU A 100 -8.20 19.69 -12.53
C GLU A 100 -9.17 20.68 -13.17
N SER A 101 -10.49 20.47 -13.00
CA SER A 101 -11.51 21.42 -13.49
C SER A 101 -11.43 22.80 -12.81
N LYS A 102 -10.83 22.88 -11.61
CA LYS A 102 -10.56 24.12 -10.87
C LYS A 102 -9.18 24.72 -11.16
N GLY A 103 -8.40 24.12 -12.06
CA GLY A 103 -7.08 24.60 -12.47
C GLY A 103 -5.90 24.00 -11.69
N TYR A 104 -6.15 23.15 -10.69
CA TYR A 104 -5.10 22.46 -9.93
C TYR A 104 -4.64 21.20 -10.67
N LYS A 105 -3.90 21.39 -11.76
CA LYS A 105 -3.37 20.30 -12.57
C LYS A 105 -2.27 19.53 -11.81
N ASN A 106 -2.18 18.22 -12.04
CA ASN A 106 -1.15 17.35 -11.46
C ASN A 106 -1.15 17.31 -9.92
N ALA A 107 -2.29 17.58 -9.29
CA ALA A 107 -2.41 17.42 -7.84
C ALA A 107 -2.39 15.92 -7.48
N ILE A 108 -1.55 15.54 -6.52
CA ILE A 108 -1.52 14.17 -6.00
C ILE A 108 -2.73 14.02 -5.07
N CYS A 109 -3.69 13.18 -5.48
CA CYS A 109 -4.96 13.00 -4.78
C CYS A 109 -5.02 11.64 -4.08
N THR A 110 -5.56 11.63 -2.86
CA THR A 110 -5.87 10.38 -2.15
C THR A 110 -7.10 10.57 -1.27
N VAL A 111 -7.82 9.50 -1.04
CA VAL A 111 -8.94 9.49 -0.08
C VAL A 111 -8.56 8.75 1.19
N LEU A 112 -9.02 9.26 2.32
CA LEU A 112 -8.94 8.60 3.63
C LEU A 112 -10.35 8.27 4.08
N PHE A 113 -10.55 7.06 4.59
CA PHE A 113 -11.86 6.56 5.02
C PHE A 113 -11.75 5.86 6.37
N ASP A 114 -12.84 5.87 7.15
CA ASP A 114 -12.99 5.05 8.35
C ASP A 114 -14.50 4.87 8.64
N LYS A 115 -14.87 3.72 9.22
CA LYS A 115 -16.23 3.47 9.71
C LYS A 115 -16.53 4.28 10.96
N LYS A 116 -15.49 4.60 11.74
CA LYS A 116 -15.58 5.31 13.02
C LYS A 116 -15.31 6.80 12.79
N PRO A 117 -16.31 7.69 12.98
CA PRO A 117 -16.16 9.11 12.68
C PRO A 117 -15.06 9.79 13.49
N HIS A 118 -14.84 9.38 14.75
CA HIS A 118 -13.78 9.96 15.59
C HIS A 118 -12.36 9.66 15.06
N LYS A 119 -12.14 8.49 14.44
CA LYS A 119 -10.84 8.13 13.85
C LYS A 119 -10.58 8.98 12.61
N LEU A 120 -11.59 9.13 11.77
CA LEU A 120 -11.53 9.94 10.56
C LEU A 120 -11.27 11.42 10.89
N ASN A 121 -12.03 11.98 11.84
CA ASN A 121 -11.82 13.34 12.33
C ASN A 121 -10.41 13.54 12.92
N ARG A 122 -9.88 12.54 13.62
CA ARG A 122 -8.50 12.59 14.14
C ARG A 122 -7.48 12.60 13.00
N ALA A 123 -7.68 11.82 11.94
CA ALA A 123 -6.81 11.81 10.77
C ALA A 123 -6.82 13.16 10.04
N MET A 124 -8.02 13.70 9.79
CA MET A 124 -8.21 15.03 9.19
C MET A 124 -7.49 16.12 9.99
N ARG A 125 -7.71 16.15 11.32
CA ARG A 125 -7.04 17.12 12.20
C ARG A 125 -5.52 17.00 12.18
N LYS A 126 -4.97 15.78 12.11
CA LYS A 126 -3.51 15.58 12.02
C LYS A 126 -2.94 16.15 10.73
N ILE A 127 -3.60 15.89 9.60
CA ILE A 127 -3.19 16.40 8.29
C ILE A 127 -3.26 17.93 8.29
N ARG A 128 -4.40 18.49 8.69
CA ARG A 128 -4.58 19.94 8.80
C ARG A 128 -3.49 20.59 9.63
N LYS A 129 -3.27 20.12 10.87
CA LYS A 129 -2.21 20.66 11.74
C LYS A 129 -0.82 20.59 11.10
N LYS A 130 -0.50 19.49 10.42
CA LYS A 130 0.79 19.33 9.74
C LYS A 130 1.04 20.44 8.72
N PHE A 131 0.03 20.79 7.94
CA PHE A 131 0.14 21.82 6.90
C PHE A 131 -0.15 23.24 7.40
N GLU A 132 -0.81 23.41 8.54
CA GLU A 132 -0.91 24.72 9.21
C GLU A 132 0.45 25.17 9.78
N HIS A 133 1.28 24.22 10.23
CA HIS A 133 2.64 24.50 10.72
C HIS A 133 3.68 24.66 9.61
N ASP A 134 3.37 24.24 8.39
CA ASP A 134 4.26 24.36 7.24
C ASP A 134 3.86 25.58 6.40
N ALA A 135 4.58 26.68 6.57
CA ALA A 135 4.35 27.93 5.85
C ALA A 135 4.52 27.81 4.32
N SER A 136 5.06 26.69 3.83
CA SER A 136 5.26 26.43 2.41
C SER A 136 3.95 26.13 1.68
N PHE A 137 2.89 25.72 2.39
CA PHE A 137 1.61 25.33 1.78
C PHE A 137 0.44 26.14 2.29
N ARG A 138 -0.45 26.53 1.39
CA ARG A 138 -1.78 27.07 1.74
C ARG A 138 -2.81 25.96 1.78
N ILE A 139 -3.59 25.88 2.85
CA ILE A 139 -4.73 24.96 2.94
C ILE A 139 -5.93 25.57 2.22
N LYS A 140 -6.55 24.78 1.35
CA LYS A 140 -7.83 25.06 0.69
C LYS A 140 -8.85 24.02 1.12
N GLU A 141 -9.98 24.49 1.62
CA GLU A 141 -11.10 23.63 1.99
C GLU A 141 -12.07 23.51 0.81
N VAL A 142 -12.58 22.30 0.58
CA VAL A 142 -13.56 22.00 -0.45
C VAL A 142 -14.85 21.53 0.25
N PRO A 143 -15.88 22.39 0.32
CA PRO A 143 -17.12 22.05 1.01
C PRO A 143 -17.93 21.02 0.22
N VAL A 144 -18.84 20.32 0.90
CA VAL A 144 -19.71 19.30 0.25
C VAL A 144 -20.64 19.91 -0.82
N SER A 145 -20.90 21.21 -0.78
CA SER A 145 -21.65 21.93 -1.83
C SER A 145 -20.90 21.98 -3.17
N GLU A 146 -19.57 21.95 -3.17
CA GLU A 146 -18.75 22.03 -4.38
C GLU A 146 -18.38 20.66 -4.93
N PHE A 147 -18.15 19.68 -4.06
CA PHE A 147 -17.69 18.35 -4.46
C PHE A 147 -18.32 17.26 -3.60
N ARG A 148 -18.89 16.24 -4.24
CA ARG A 148 -19.39 15.03 -3.60
C ARG A 148 -18.83 13.79 -4.26
N PHE A 149 -18.39 12.86 -3.43
CA PHE A 149 -18.00 11.54 -3.92
C PHE A 149 -19.22 10.79 -4.44
N LYS A 150 -19.04 10.11 -5.57
CA LYS A 150 -20.03 9.20 -6.14
C LYS A 150 -19.63 7.77 -5.76
N ALA A 151 -20.57 7.01 -5.23
CA ALA A 151 -20.34 5.60 -4.93
C ALA A 151 -20.11 4.83 -6.24
N GLU A 152 -19.10 3.95 -6.24
CA GLU A 152 -18.80 3.08 -7.37
C GLU A 152 -19.51 1.74 -7.23
N GLU A 153 -19.98 1.20 -8.36
CA GLU A 153 -20.57 -0.13 -8.42
C GLU A 153 -19.50 -1.21 -8.33
N TYR A 154 -19.73 -2.25 -7.52
CA TYR A 154 -18.81 -3.38 -7.46
C TYR A 154 -18.88 -4.20 -8.75
N ARG A 155 -17.74 -4.30 -9.45
CA ARG A 155 -17.56 -5.18 -10.60
C ARG A 155 -16.45 -6.20 -10.29
N PRO A 156 -16.74 -7.51 -10.30
CA PRO A 156 -15.71 -8.51 -10.11
C PRO A 156 -14.76 -8.50 -11.33
N VAL A 157 -13.45 -8.43 -11.07
CA VAL A 157 -12.44 -8.63 -12.11
C VAL A 157 -12.36 -10.13 -12.39
N ILE A 158 -12.86 -10.56 -13.55
CA ILE A 158 -12.71 -11.92 -14.04
C ILE A 158 -11.33 -11.99 -14.69
N LEU A 159 -10.40 -12.72 -14.07
CA LEU A 159 -9.12 -13.04 -14.70
C LEU A 159 -9.38 -14.19 -15.67
N GLU A 160 -9.56 -13.87 -16.94
CA GLU A 160 -9.52 -14.89 -17.99
C GLU A 160 -8.06 -15.33 -18.14
N GLU A 161 -7.78 -16.59 -17.79
CA GLU A 161 -6.46 -17.19 -18.01
C GLU A 161 -6.29 -17.37 -19.52
N GLU A 162 -5.48 -16.51 -20.17
CA GLU A 162 -5.05 -16.71 -21.55
C GLU A 162 -4.21 -17.99 -21.63
N THR A 163 -4.80 -19.08 -22.14
CA THR A 163 -4.06 -20.28 -22.54
C THR A 163 -3.25 -19.95 -23.80
N THR A 164 -1.96 -19.65 -23.61
CA THR A 164 -1.00 -19.52 -24.70
C THR A 164 -0.69 -20.91 -25.29
N GLU A 165 -1.34 -21.25 -26.40
CA GLU A 165 -0.96 -22.36 -27.27
C GLU A 165 -0.80 -21.83 -28.71
N ALA A 166 0.36 -21.22 -28.99
CA ALA A 166 0.89 -21.03 -30.35
C ALA A 166 2.28 -20.40 -30.29
N ALA A 167 3.34 -21.22 -30.27
CA ALA A 167 4.62 -20.94 -30.94
C ALA A 167 5.68 -22.02 -30.61
N GLU A 168 5.64 -23.16 -31.29
CA GLU A 168 6.86 -23.97 -31.48
C GLU A 168 6.78 -24.82 -32.75
N THR A 169 7.13 -24.22 -33.89
CA THR A 169 7.76 -24.90 -35.03
C THR A 169 8.22 -23.85 -36.05
N THR A 170 9.52 -23.55 -36.06
CA THR A 170 10.44 -23.64 -37.21
C THR A 170 11.71 -22.87 -36.88
N LYS A 171 12.79 -23.61 -36.62
CA LYS A 171 14.16 -23.11 -36.65
C LYS A 171 14.95 -24.03 -37.58
N ALA A 172 15.14 -23.63 -38.84
CA ALA A 172 16.10 -24.22 -39.76
C ALA A 172 16.27 -23.32 -40.99
N ALA A 173 17.17 -22.34 -40.90
CA ALA A 173 18.00 -21.86 -42.02
C ALA A 173 19.00 -20.83 -41.49
N GLU A 174 20.17 -21.34 -41.14
CA GLU A 174 21.38 -20.61 -40.79
C GLU A 174 22.10 -20.16 -42.08
N THR A 175 23.06 -19.23 -41.93
CA THR A 175 24.16 -18.86 -42.86
C THR A 175 23.81 -17.89 -44.01
N THR A 176 24.20 -16.61 -43.97
CA THR A 176 25.56 -16.04 -44.23
C THR A 176 25.37 -14.50 -44.33
N LYS A 177 26.33 -13.56 -44.19
CA LYS A 177 27.71 -13.46 -43.73
C LYS A 177 28.07 -11.94 -43.76
N ALA A 178 28.74 -11.48 -42.71
CA ALA A 178 29.76 -10.42 -42.59
C ALA A 178 29.78 -9.12 -43.42
N ALA A 179 30.21 -8.07 -42.71
CA ALA A 179 31.13 -6.97 -43.06
C ALA A 179 30.48 -5.58 -42.93
N GLU A 180 30.65 -4.85 -41.82
CA GLU A 180 31.85 -4.11 -41.38
C GLU A 180 31.90 -2.67 -41.95
N THR A 181 31.66 -1.70 -41.04
CA THR A 181 32.29 -0.36 -40.84
C THR A 181 32.41 0.56 -42.09
N THR A 182 32.12 1.87 -42.09
CA THR A 182 32.72 2.94 -41.27
C THR A 182 32.19 4.33 -41.74
N GLU A 183 32.14 5.30 -40.82
CA GLU A 183 32.26 6.78 -40.95
C GLU A 183 31.07 7.68 -41.39
N THR A 184 30.57 8.44 -40.40
CA THR A 184 30.11 9.86 -40.44
C THR A 184 31.22 10.84 -40.89
N PRO A 185 30.99 12.16 -41.08
CA PRO A 185 29.77 13.00 -41.20
C PRO A 185 29.85 13.96 -42.42
N VAL A 186 28.98 14.99 -42.52
CA VAL A 186 29.34 16.42 -42.80
C VAL A 186 28.08 17.19 -43.26
N THR A 187 27.69 18.19 -42.47
CA THR A 187 26.88 19.37 -42.86
C THR A 187 27.77 20.38 -43.61
N PRO A 188 27.26 21.25 -44.50
CA PRO A 188 27.08 22.64 -44.04
C PRO A 188 25.95 23.47 -44.72
N ALA A 189 25.48 24.44 -43.93
CA ALA A 189 25.16 25.86 -44.22
C ALA A 189 24.29 26.31 -45.42
N THR A 190 23.18 26.97 -45.05
CA THR A 190 22.63 28.31 -45.43
C THR A 190 22.99 28.99 -46.77
N PRO A 191 22.10 29.86 -47.29
CA PRO A 191 22.01 31.25 -46.81
C PRO A 191 20.66 31.68 -46.21
#